data_AF-A0A2S4UAA1-F1
#
_entry.id   AF-A0A2S4UAA1-F1
#
_cell.length_a   1.000
_cell.length_b   1.000
_cell.length_c   1.000
_cell.angle_alpha   90.00
_cell.angle_beta   90.00
_cell.angle_gamma   90.00
#
_symmetry.space_group_name_H-M   'P 1'
#
loop_
_entity.id
_entity.type
_entity.pdbx_description
1 polymer ?
#
loop_
_entity_poly.entity_id
_entity_poly.type
_entity_poly.pdbx_seq_one_letter_code
_entity_poly.pdbx_strand_id
1 'polypeptide(L)'
;MEACDSPDTCIPPNQLTQPTETNQDHPADRKTPVSQHHRYLDTMASATTKNVEQDDESQEIDNILKGEESLLTREQEVERVIAAFKLNPYEILELDMTNPSSITDSVIRKAYRQKSLLIHPDKLSHPRGVEAFDLLKKSEGFLLDPEKRKGLDETIKDARMLTLRRLNLPDSTPDDHEKISKLNPTFQFRVALKTKEIIIEEEARKMTMIAEGTEAKRHEDAITKRKRELEDKKRWEG
;
A
#
# COMPACT_ATOMS: atom_id res chain seq x y z
N MET A 1 -47.75 -38.48 -33.02
CA MET A 1 -47.05 -39.62 -32.41
C MET A 1 -45.87 -39.02 -31.68
N GLU A 2 -46.11 -38.45 -30.49
CA GLU A 2 -46.14 -39.15 -29.18
C GLU A 2 -44.70 -39.49 -28.73
N ALA A 3 -44.25 -39.22 -27.51
CA ALA A 3 -44.95 -38.85 -26.28
C ALA A 3 -44.03 -38.06 -25.33
N CYS A 4 -44.66 -37.27 -24.47
CA CYS A 4 -44.13 -36.76 -23.22
C CYS A 4 -43.83 -37.93 -22.26
N ASP A 5 -42.83 -37.79 -21.39
CA ASP A 5 -42.88 -38.43 -20.06
C ASP A 5 -41.95 -37.71 -19.06
N SER A 6 -42.56 -37.16 -18.02
CA SER A 6 -41.96 -36.91 -16.70
C SER A 6 -42.49 -38.00 -15.76
N PRO A 7 -41.78 -38.38 -14.68
CA PRO A 7 -42.22 -37.82 -13.40
C PRO A 7 -41.12 -37.64 -12.32
N ASP A 8 -41.54 -36.86 -11.33
CA ASP A 8 -40.90 -36.47 -10.07
C ASP A 8 -40.30 -37.60 -9.21
N THR A 9 -39.31 -37.24 -8.39
CA THR A 9 -39.22 -37.79 -7.02
C THR A 9 -38.56 -36.79 -6.05
N CYS A 10 -39.34 -36.38 -5.05
CA CYS A 10 -38.95 -35.64 -3.86
C CYS A 10 -38.00 -36.43 -2.94
N ILE A 11 -37.03 -35.75 -2.30
CA ILE A 11 -36.51 -36.12 -0.97
C ILE A 11 -36.35 -34.83 -0.11
N PRO A 12 -36.91 -34.79 1.13
CA PRO A 12 -36.99 -33.61 2.03
C PRO A 12 -35.75 -33.39 2.94
N PRO A 13 -35.70 -32.30 3.75
CA PRO A 13 -34.48 -31.78 4.38
C PRO A 13 -34.17 -32.42 5.74
N ASN A 14 -32.89 -32.59 6.05
CA ASN A 14 -32.45 -33.08 7.37
C ASN A 14 -32.17 -31.90 8.31
N GLN A 15 -33.08 -31.70 9.26
CA GLN A 15 -32.93 -30.88 10.45
C GLN A 15 -32.28 -31.74 11.54
N LEU A 16 -31.16 -31.28 12.10
CA LEU A 16 -30.72 -31.77 13.42
C LEU A 16 -30.45 -30.56 14.32
N THR A 17 -31.43 -30.31 15.16
CA THR A 17 -31.41 -29.45 16.33
C THR A 17 -30.53 -30.09 17.41
N GLN A 18 -29.78 -29.27 18.16
CA GLN A 18 -29.26 -29.64 19.47
C GLN A 18 -29.85 -28.71 20.54
N PRO A 19 -30.11 -29.22 21.75
CA PRO A 19 -30.98 -28.60 22.74
C PRO A 19 -30.28 -27.54 23.59
N THR A 20 -31.10 -26.56 24.01
CA THR A 20 -30.90 -25.69 25.16
C THR A 20 -31.18 -26.44 26.46
N GLU A 21 -30.40 -26.25 27.52
CA GLU A 21 -30.93 -26.22 28.89
C GLU A 21 -30.05 -25.44 29.86
N THR A 22 -30.72 -24.54 30.56
CA THR A 22 -30.34 -23.66 31.66
C THR A 22 -30.41 -24.37 33.01
N ASN A 23 -29.70 -23.82 34.02
CA ASN A 23 -29.99 -23.74 35.47
C ASN A 23 -28.78 -24.12 36.33
N GLN A 24 -28.56 -23.67 37.56
CA GLN A 24 -28.96 -22.54 38.42
C GLN A 24 -28.03 -22.64 39.65
N ASP A 25 -28.00 -21.57 40.45
CA ASP A 25 -27.30 -21.37 41.73
C ASP A 25 -27.47 -22.49 42.78
N HIS A 26 -26.52 -22.59 43.74
CA HIS A 26 -26.70 -22.27 45.18
C HIS A 26 -25.46 -22.63 46.07
N PRO A 27 -25.35 -22.08 47.30
CA PRO A 27 -24.12 -21.64 47.97
C PRO A 27 -23.67 -22.52 49.15
N ALA A 28 -22.50 -22.21 49.75
CA ALA A 28 -22.29 -22.41 51.19
C ALA A 28 -21.06 -21.65 51.74
N ASP A 29 -21.35 -20.75 52.69
CA ASP A 29 -20.45 -20.24 53.72
C ASP A 29 -19.66 -21.33 54.45
N ARG A 30 -18.41 -21.04 54.84
CA ARG A 30 -17.94 -21.34 56.21
C ARG A 30 -16.74 -20.49 56.62
N LYS A 31 -16.83 -20.06 57.87
CA LYS A 31 -16.07 -19.04 58.58
C LYS A 31 -14.68 -19.54 59.03
N THR A 32 -13.74 -18.62 59.10
CA THR A 32 -12.45 -18.66 59.83
C THR A 32 -12.64 -18.94 61.34
N PRO A 33 -11.60 -19.36 62.10
CA PRO A 33 -10.74 -18.36 62.79
C PRO A 33 -9.26 -18.74 63.08
N VAL A 34 -8.39 -17.73 62.97
CA VAL A 34 -7.43 -17.20 63.98
C VAL A 34 -6.22 -18.04 64.49
N SER A 35 -5.03 -17.54 64.11
CA SER A 35 -3.80 -17.20 64.90
C SER A 35 -3.01 -18.26 65.68
N GLN A 36 -1.69 -18.33 65.44
CA GLN A 36 -0.69 -17.88 66.44
C GLN A 36 0.75 -17.72 65.89
N HIS A 37 1.42 -16.74 66.48
CA HIS A 37 2.78 -16.23 66.30
C HIS A 37 3.92 -17.27 66.25
N HIS A 38 4.91 -17.04 65.39
CA HIS A 38 6.32 -17.23 65.77
C HIS A 38 7.19 -16.10 65.21
N ARG A 39 7.81 -15.36 66.13
CA ARG A 39 8.82 -14.32 65.87
C ARG A 39 10.09 -14.99 65.37
N TYR A 40 10.78 -14.36 64.42
CA TYR A 40 12.25 -14.23 64.43
C TYR A 40 12.60 -12.91 63.72
N LEU A 41 13.12 -11.96 64.50
CA LEU A 41 13.95 -10.86 64.01
C LEU A 41 15.40 -11.36 64.11
N ASP A 42 16.19 -11.22 63.06
CA ASP A 42 17.51 -10.56 63.12
C ASP A 42 18.26 -10.62 61.79
N THR A 43 18.95 -9.50 61.50
CA THR A 43 20.22 -9.44 60.75
C THR A 43 20.17 -9.54 59.22
N MET A 44 20.14 -8.38 58.53
CA MET A 44 21.32 -7.77 57.88
C MET A 44 20.94 -6.48 57.15
N ALA A 45 21.34 -5.35 57.74
CA ALA A 45 21.55 -4.11 57.01
C ALA A 45 22.85 -4.25 56.21
N SER A 46 22.79 -4.03 54.89
CA SER A 46 23.86 -3.53 54.00
C SER A 46 23.69 -4.05 52.57
N ALA A 47 22.67 -3.56 51.85
CA ALA A 47 22.61 -3.59 50.38
C ALA A 47 21.50 -2.64 49.89
N THR A 48 21.65 -1.33 50.05
CA THR A 48 20.61 -0.37 49.60
C THR A 48 21.16 0.86 48.89
N THR A 49 22.39 0.82 48.39
CA THR A 49 22.95 1.99 47.68
C THR A 49 23.53 1.67 46.30
N LYS A 50 23.24 0.50 45.71
CA LYS A 50 23.72 0.16 44.35
C LYS A 50 22.66 -0.18 43.30
N ASN A 51 21.37 -0.25 43.68
CA ASN A 51 20.29 -0.60 42.74
C ASN A 51 19.51 0.61 42.20
N VAL A 52 19.68 1.82 42.75
CA VAL A 52 18.91 3.00 42.30
C VAL A 52 19.59 3.69 41.10
N GLU A 53 20.92 3.67 41.04
CA GLU A 53 21.68 4.32 39.96
C GLU A 53 21.67 3.50 38.65
N GLN A 54 21.65 2.16 38.76
CA GLN A 54 21.61 1.27 37.57
C GLN A 54 20.26 1.31 36.84
N ASP A 55 19.16 1.50 37.57
CA ASP A 55 17.81 1.58 36.98
C ASP A 55 17.59 2.92 36.25
N ASP A 56 18.21 4.00 36.73
CA ASP A 56 18.11 5.34 36.12
C ASP A 56 18.96 5.43 34.84
N GLU A 57 20.21 4.92 34.87
CA GLU A 57 21.07 4.81 33.68
C GLU A 57 20.45 3.90 32.60
N SER A 58 19.81 2.79 32.99
CA SER A 58 19.14 1.89 32.05
C SER A 58 17.94 2.56 31.36
N GLN A 59 17.16 3.36 32.11
CA GLN A 59 16.03 4.11 31.54
C GLN A 59 16.50 5.23 30.61
N GLU A 60 17.60 5.90 30.94
CA GLU A 60 18.20 6.92 30.09
C GLU A 60 18.69 6.32 28.75
N ILE A 61 19.40 5.18 28.80
CA ILE A 61 19.83 4.44 27.60
C ILE A 61 18.63 4.04 26.74
N ASP A 62 17.56 3.51 27.34
CA ASP A 62 16.34 3.13 26.61
C ASP A 62 15.68 4.33 25.93
N ASN A 63 15.68 5.50 26.58
CA ASN A 63 15.09 6.71 26.01
C ASN A 63 15.92 7.26 24.83
N ILE A 64 17.25 7.20 24.93
CA ILE A 64 18.16 7.57 23.84
C ILE A 64 17.95 6.63 22.65
N LEU A 65 17.95 5.31 22.88
CA LEU A 65 17.74 4.31 21.84
C LEU A 65 16.40 4.48 21.13
N LYS A 66 15.31 4.73 21.86
CA LYS A 66 13.99 5.03 21.27
C LYS A 66 13.99 6.31 20.43
N GLY A 67 14.73 7.33 20.86
CA GLY A 67 14.92 8.56 20.10
C GLY A 67 15.63 8.31 18.77
N GLU A 68 16.73 7.57 18.79
CA GLU A 68 17.49 7.18 17.60
C GLU A 68 16.67 6.30 16.65
N GLU A 69 15.97 5.29 17.18
CA GLU A 69 15.07 4.43 16.39
C GLU A 69 13.99 5.26 15.68
N SER A 70 13.41 6.24 16.38
CA SER A 70 12.42 7.15 15.80
C SER A 70 13.01 8.01 14.68
N LEU A 71 14.22 8.54 14.85
CA LEU A 71 14.90 9.32 13.81
C LEU A 71 15.23 8.46 12.59
N LEU A 72 15.79 7.27 12.79
CA LEU A 72 16.11 6.33 11.71
C LEU A 72 14.86 5.95 10.92
N THR A 73 13.74 5.68 11.60
CA THR A 73 12.46 5.37 10.94
C THR A 73 11.99 6.53 10.07
N ARG A 74 12.14 7.78 10.56
CA ARG A 74 11.75 8.98 9.82
C ARG A 74 12.63 9.22 8.59
N GLU A 75 13.94 9.05 8.72
CA GLU A 75 14.90 9.17 7.62
C GLU A 75 14.69 8.08 6.57
N GLN A 76 14.46 6.84 7.00
CA GLN A 76 14.12 5.73 6.11
C GLN A 76 12.84 6.00 5.33
N GLU A 77 11.81 6.60 5.94
CA GLU A 77 10.59 6.98 5.22
C GLU A 77 10.88 8.03 4.14
N VAL A 78 11.77 9.01 4.42
CA VAL A 78 12.17 9.98 3.40
C VAL A 78 12.82 9.28 2.22
N GLU A 79 13.82 8.44 2.46
CA GLU A 79 14.52 7.71 1.39
C GLU A 79 13.58 6.77 0.62
N ARG A 80 12.62 6.13 1.31
CA ARG A 80 11.59 5.30 0.67
C ARG A 80 10.71 6.12 -0.27
N VAL A 81 10.13 7.24 0.19
CA VAL A 81 9.26 8.11 -0.64
C VAL A 81 10.00 8.59 -1.88
N ILE A 82 11.27 8.93 -1.71
CA ILE A 82 12.16 9.39 -2.77
C ILE A 82 12.48 8.28 -3.79
N ALA A 83 12.73 7.07 -3.32
CA ALA A 83 13.06 5.92 -4.15
C ALA A 83 11.82 5.32 -4.86
N ALA A 84 10.62 5.59 -4.34
CA ALA A 84 9.36 5.14 -4.91
C ALA A 84 9.19 5.59 -6.37
N PHE A 85 8.48 4.78 -7.15
CA PHE A 85 8.23 5.10 -8.55
C PHE A 85 7.36 6.35 -8.69
N LYS A 86 7.96 7.47 -9.15
CA LYS A 86 7.35 8.81 -9.20
C LYS A 86 6.05 8.92 -10.01
N LEU A 87 5.80 7.98 -10.93
CA LEU A 87 4.58 7.92 -11.74
C LEU A 87 3.46 7.10 -11.09
N ASN A 88 3.70 6.51 -9.92
CA ASN A 88 2.73 5.71 -9.19
C ASN A 88 2.47 6.27 -7.77
N PRO A 89 1.47 7.17 -7.63
CA PRO A 89 1.02 7.71 -6.35
C PRO A 89 0.60 6.66 -5.30
N TYR A 90 0.12 5.48 -5.72
CA TYR A 90 -0.21 4.40 -4.77
C TYR A 90 1.03 3.88 -4.05
N GLU A 91 2.14 3.71 -4.78
CA GLU A 91 3.42 3.27 -4.21
C GLU A 91 4.02 4.33 -3.27
N ILE A 92 3.92 5.61 -3.64
CA ILE A 92 4.39 6.73 -2.81
C ILE A 92 3.63 6.79 -1.48
N LEU A 93 2.30 6.65 -1.50
CA LEU A 93 1.46 6.67 -0.30
C LEU A 93 1.33 5.31 0.41
N GLU A 94 1.98 4.26 -0.09
CA GLU A 94 1.86 2.87 0.38
C GLU A 94 0.41 2.39 0.48
N LEU A 95 -0.38 2.69 -0.54
CA LEU A 95 -1.75 2.24 -0.67
C LEU A 95 -1.79 0.86 -1.34
N ASP A 96 -2.81 0.08 -0.99
CA ASP A 96 -3.02 -1.21 -1.63
C ASP A 96 -3.41 -1.03 -3.11
N MET A 97 -2.70 -1.77 -3.97
CA MET A 97 -2.88 -1.78 -5.42
C MET A 97 -3.59 -3.04 -5.90
N THR A 98 -3.80 -4.06 -5.07
CA THR A 98 -4.52 -5.27 -5.53
C THR A 98 -5.99 -4.99 -5.77
N ASN A 99 -6.55 -4.00 -5.05
CA ASN A 99 -7.93 -3.55 -5.18
C ASN A 99 -8.06 -2.01 -5.10
N PRO A 100 -7.74 -1.28 -6.18
CA PRO A 100 -7.81 0.19 -6.19
C PRO A 100 -9.23 0.73 -5.94
N SER A 101 -10.27 -0.03 -6.29
CA SER A 101 -11.68 0.34 -6.04
C SER A 101 -12.04 0.42 -4.55
N SER A 102 -11.29 -0.28 -3.69
CA SER A 102 -11.50 -0.24 -2.23
C SER A 102 -10.89 1.00 -1.56
N ILE A 103 -9.99 1.69 -2.27
CA ILE A 103 -9.29 2.86 -1.76
C ILE A 103 -10.19 4.09 -1.89
N THR A 104 -10.79 4.51 -0.78
CA THR A 104 -11.59 5.73 -0.74
C THR A 104 -10.72 6.97 -0.55
N ASP A 105 -11.25 8.14 -0.91
CA ASP A 105 -10.65 9.43 -0.61
C ASP A 105 -10.23 9.61 0.85
N SER A 106 -11.02 9.05 1.78
CA SER A 106 -10.72 9.09 3.22
C SER A 106 -9.42 8.34 3.54
N VAL A 107 -9.23 7.17 2.92
CA VAL A 107 -8.01 6.36 3.07
C VAL A 107 -6.80 7.10 2.51
N ILE A 108 -6.94 7.73 1.33
CA ILE A 108 -5.88 8.54 0.70
C ILE A 108 -5.46 9.69 1.61
N ARG A 109 -6.43 10.49 2.09
CA ARG A 109 -6.17 11.62 3.00
C ARG A 109 -5.54 11.16 4.31
N LYS A 110 -5.96 10.00 4.85
CA LYS A 110 -5.39 9.44 6.07
C LYS A 110 -3.93 9.03 5.86
N ALA A 111 -3.62 8.31 4.79
CA ALA A 111 -2.26 7.88 4.46
C ALA A 111 -1.33 9.10 4.26
N TYR A 112 -1.78 10.10 3.52
CA TYR A 112 -1.03 11.35 3.34
C TYR A 112 -0.76 12.05 4.67
N ARG A 113 -1.78 12.25 5.54
CA ARG A 113 -1.61 12.90 6.85
C ARG A 113 -0.61 12.16 7.72
N GLN A 114 -0.68 10.83 7.78
CA GLN A 114 0.24 10.03 8.58
C GLN A 114 1.68 10.19 8.11
N LYS A 115 1.92 10.05 6.79
CA LYS A 115 3.27 10.12 6.20
C LYS A 115 3.85 11.52 6.24
N SER A 116 3.06 12.54 5.89
CA SER A 116 3.50 13.93 5.87
C SER A 116 3.90 14.45 7.27
N LEU A 117 3.22 14.00 8.34
CA LEU A 117 3.61 14.30 9.71
C LEU A 117 4.90 13.58 10.12
N LEU A 118 5.11 12.36 9.62
CA LEU A 118 6.31 11.57 9.90
C LEU A 118 7.57 12.23 9.31
N ILE A 119 7.47 12.81 8.12
CA ILE A 119 8.62 13.42 7.42
C ILE A 119 8.56 14.95 7.33
N HIS A 120 7.75 15.60 8.17
CA HIS A 120 7.57 17.06 8.11
C HIS A 120 8.91 17.81 8.26
N PRO A 121 9.25 18.77 7.37
CA PRO A 121 10.56 19.42 7.35
C PRO A 121 10.90 20.24 8.60
N ASP A 122 9.88 20.70 9.34
CA ASP A 122 10.07 21.38 10.64
C ASP A 122 10.57 20.43 11.74
N LYS A 123 10.20 19.14 11.66
CA LYS A 123 10.49 18.14 12.71
C LYS A 123 11.67 17.23 12.36
N LEU A 124 12.09 17.20 11.09
CA LEU A 124 13.17 16.35 10.60
C LEU A 124 14.05 17.15 9.66
N SER A 125 15.31 17.38 10.06
CA SER A 125 16.31 18.01 9.21
C SER A 125 16.96 16.95 8.32
N HIS A 126 16.34 16.68 7.16
CA HIS A 126 16.87 15.77 6.15
C HIS A 126 17.12 16.53 4.83
N PRO A 127 18.26 16.32 4.14
CA PRO A 127 18.59 17.05 2.90
C PRO A 127 17.52 16.94 1.81
N ARG A 128 16.78 15.83 1.81
CA ARG A 128 15.70 15.52 0.84
C ARG A 128 14.30 15.54 1.45
N GLY A 129 14.15 15.98 2.71
CA GLY A 129 12.86 15.95 3.40
C GLY A 129 11.78 16.78 2.70
N VAL A 130 12.15 17.95 2.18
CA VAL A 130 11.24 18.83 1.41
C VAL A 130 10.79 18.16 0.11
N GLU A 131 11.72 17.55 -0.65
CA GLU A 131 11.41 16.83 -1.89
C GLU A 131 10.42 15.68 -1.63
N ALA A 132 10.65 14.90 -0.58
CA ALA A 132 9.76 13.80 -0.20
C ALA A 132 8.37 14.30 0.23
N PHE A 133 8.31 15.37 1.01
CA PHE A 133 7.04 15.97 1.43
C PHE A 133 6.22 16.46 0.22
N ASP A 134 6.88 17.12 -0.74
CA ASP A 134 6.22 17.57 -1.97
C ASP A 134 5.72 16.40 -2.82
N LEU A 135 6.46 15.29 -2.89
CA LEU A 135 6.02 14.06 -3.57
C LEU A 135 4.77 13.46 -2.90
N LEU A 136 4.71 13.41 -1.57
CA LEU A 136 3.51 12.97 -0.85
C LEU A 136 2.31 13.86 -1.20
N LYS A 137 2.48 15.19 -1.17
CA LYS A 137 1.42 16.15 -1.46
C LYS A 137 0.92 16.06 -2.91
N LYS A 138 1.85 15.94 -3.86
CA LYS A 138 1.52 15.74 -5.28
C LYS A 138 0.76 14.43 -5.50
N SER A 139 1.14 13.36 -4.80
CA SER A 139 0.51 12.04 -4.90
C SER A 139 -0.92 12.06 -4.35
N GLU A 140 -1.14 12.70 -3.20
CA GLU A 140 -2.49 12.92 -2.66
C GLU A 140 -3.35 13.69 -3.66
N GLY A 141 -2.85 14.82 -4.18
CA GLY A 141 -3.58 15.64 -5.16
C GLY A 141 -3.90 14.91 -6.46
N PHE A 142 -3.04 14.01 -6.92
CA PHE A 142 -3.31 13.18 -8.09
C PHE A 142 -4.44 12.18 -7.84
N LEU A 143 -4.43 11.48 -6.71
CA LEU A 143 -5.42 10.45 -6.39
C LEU A 143 -6.79 11.02 -6.00
N LEU A 144 -6.83 12.26 -5.53
CA LEU A 144 -8.10 12.96 -5.25
C LEU A 144 -8.74 13.56 -6.50
N ASP A 145 -8.05 13.56 -7.63
CA ASP A 145 -8.59 13.97 -8.93
C ASP A 145 -9.14 12.72 -9.66
N PRO A 146 -10.48 12.59 -9.82
CA PRO A 146 -11.08 11.38 -10.39
C PRO A 146 -10.66 11.14 -11.85
N GLU A 147 -10.43 12.19 -12.63
CA GLU A 147 -10.04 12.04 -14.04
C GLU A 147 -8.62 11.51 -14.15
N LYS A 148 -7.69 12.05 -13.34
CA LYS A 148 -6.31 11.57 -13.30
C LYS A 148 -6.20 10.17 -12.71
N ARG A 149 -6.92 9.91 -11.63
CA ARG A 149 -6.90 8.62 -10.93
C ARG A 149 -7.43 7.48 -11.79
N LYS A 150 -8.48 7.71 -12.57
CA LYS A 150 -9.14 6.67 -13.37
C LYS A 150 -8.16 5.90 -14.28
N GLY A 151 -7.31 6.61 -15.02
CA GLY A 151 -6.36 5.95 -15.94
C GLY A 151 -5.32 5.08 -15.21
N LEU A 152 -4.86 5.53 -14.04
CA LEU A 152 -3.96 4.73 -13.21
C LEU A 152 -4.67 3.51 -12.61
N ASP A 153 -5.92 3.67 -12.16
CA ASP A 153 -6.73 2.56 -11.64
C ASP A 153 -7.00 1.50 -12.72
N GLU A 154 -7.20 1.90 -13.97
CA GLU A 154 -7.31 1.01 -15.13
C GLU A 154 -5.98 0.26 -15.37
N THR A 155 -4.86 0.98 -15.36
CA THR A 155 -3.51 0.39 -15.50
C THR A 155 -3.23 -0.66 -14.41
N ILE A 156 -3.60 -0.37 -13.15
CA ILE A 156 -3.45 -1.29 -12.02
C ILE A 156 -4.35 -2.53 -12.19
N LYS A 157 -5.58 -2.36 -12.67
CA LYS A 157 -6.49 -3.48 -12.96
C LYS A 157 -5.92 -4.38 -14.07
N ASP A 158 -5.37 -3.79 -15.12
CA ASP A 158 -4.71 -4.54 -16.20
C ASP A 158 -3.49 -5.30 -15.70
N ALA A 159 -2.64 -4.65 -14.88
CA ALA A 159 -1.50 -5.28 -14.24
C ALA A 159 -1.91 -6.48 -13.37
N ARG A 160 -3.00 -6.34 -12.59
CA ARG A 160 -3.57 -7.41 -11.80
C ARG A 160 -4.00 -8.59 -12.68
N MET A 161 -4.80 -8.35 -13.71
CA MET A 161 -5.29 -9.40 -14.62
C MET A 161 -4.13 -10.12 -15.29
N LEU A 162 -3.14 -9.40 -15.81
CA LEU A 162 -1.95 -10.00 -16.42
C LEU A 162 -1.15 -10.85 -15.42
N THR A 163 -1.08 -10.42 -14.16
CA THR A 163 -0.42 -11.19 -13.09
C THR A 163 -1.18 -12.47 -12.77
N LEU A 164 -2.51 -12.45 -12.70
CA LEU A 164 -3.36 -13.64 -12.50
C LEU A 164 -3.24 -14.63 -13.66
N ARG A 165 -3.29 -14.13 -14.91
CA ARG A 165 -3.11 -14.96 -16.11
C ARG A 165 -1.75 -15.65 -16.12
N ARG A 166 -0.69 -14.96 -15.68
CA ARG A 166 0.65 -15.57 -15.55
C ARG A 166 0.70 -16.72 -14.54
N LEU A 167 -0.20 -16.70 -13.56
CA LEU A 167 -0.37 -17.77 -12.57
C LEU A 167 -1.39 -18.83 -13.00
N ASN A 168 -1.92 -18.74 -14.22
CA ASN A 168 -3.02 -19.57 -14.74
C ASN A 168 -4.25 -19.53 -13.83
N LEU A 169 -4.59 -18.34 -13.32
CA LEU A 169 -5.76 -18.07 -12.50
C LEU A 169 -6.78 -17.21 -13.25
N PRO A 170 -8.10 -17.41 -13.02
CA PRO A 170 -9.14 -16.54 -13.56
C PRO A 170 -8.99 -15.08 -13.12
N ASP A 171 -9.39 -14.12 -13.96
CA ASP A 171 -9.33 -12.69 -13.65
C ASP A 171 -10.19 -12.28 -12.42
N SER A 172 -11.21 -13.09 -12.09
CA SER A 172 -12.09 -12.91 -10.92
C SER A 172 -11.54 -13.52 -9.62
N THR A 173 -10.33 -14.08 -9.63
CA THR A 173 -9.75 -14.72 -8.43
C THR A 173 -9.59 -13.70 -7.30
N PRO A 174 -10.12 -13.96 -6.10
CA PRO A 174 -9.99 -13.07 -4.94
C PRO A 174 -8.59 -13.15 -4.32
N ASP A 175 -8.22 -12.12 -3.55
CA ASP A 175 -6.85 -11.97 -3.01
C ASP A 175 -6.49 -13.00 -1.92
N ASP A 176 -7.49 -13.60 -1.28
CA ASP A 176 -7.35 -14.64 -0.26
C ASP A 176 -7.15 -16.05 -0.83
N HIS A 177 -7.18 -16.21 -2.15
CA HIS A 177 -7.00 -17.49 -2.81
C HIS A 177 -5.69 -18.18 -2.38
N GLU A 178 -5.73 -19.48 -2.08
CA GLU A 178 -4.61 -20.23 -1.51
C GLU A 178 -3.30 -20.10 -2.31
N LYS A 179 -3.39 -20.11 -3.64
CA LYS A 179 -2.22 -19.93 -4.52
C LYS A 179 -1.64 -18.53 -4.46
N ILE A 180 -2.44 -17.51 -4.15
CA ILE A 180 -2.05 -16.10 -4.07
C ILE A 180 -1.40 -15.81 -2.73
N SER A 181 -2.00 -16.30 -1.63
CA SER A 181 -1.50 -16.09 -0.26
C SER A 181 -0.14 -16.74 0.00
N LYS A 182 0.20 -17.82 -0.71
CA LYS A 182 1.48 -18.53 -0.59
C LYS A 182 2.60 -17.98 -1.49
N LEU A 183 2.36 -16.92 -2.26
CA LEU A 183 3.36 -16.41 -3.20
C LEU A 183 4.52 -15.68 -2.50
N ASN A 184 5.73 -15.97 -2.95
CA ASN A 184 6.93 -15.19 -2.66
C ASN A 184 7.66 -14.87 -3.98
N PRO A 185 7.89 -13.60 -4.35
CA PRO A 185 7.35 -12.39 -3.71
C PRO A 185 5.81 -12.37 -3.72
N THR A 186 5.24 -11.56 -2.83
CA THR A 186 3.79 -11.47 -2.60
C THR A 186 3.04 -11.08 -3.87
N PHE A 187 1.74 -11.38 -3.91
CA PHE A 187 0.91 -11.00 -5.04
C PHE A 187 0.86 -9.49 -5.25
N GLN A 188 0.69 -8.71 -4.18
CA GLN A 188 0.73 -7.25 -4.23
C GLN A 188 2.03 -6.73 -4.85
N PHE A 189 3.19 -7.30 -4.49
CA PHE A 189 4.46 -6.93 -5.08
C PHE A 189 4.53 -7.24 -6.59
N ARG A 190 3.99 -8.40 -7.00
CA ARG A 190 3.94 -8.78 -8.43
C ARG A 190 3.05 -7.83 -9.23
N VAL A 191 1.90 -7.44 -8.68
CA VAL A 191 1.01 -6.44 -9.28
C VAL A 191 1.71 -5.10 -9.36
N ALA A 192 2.37 -4.63 -8.30
CA ALA A 192 3.14 -3.39 -8.29
C ALA A 192 4.22 -3.38 -9.38
N LEU A 193 4.99 -4.47 -9.50
CA LEU A 193 6.02 -4.62 -10.51
C LEU A 193 5.43 -4.58 -11.92
N LYS A 194 4.30 -5.27 -12.14
CA LYS A 194 3.64 -5.27 -13.44
C LYS A 194 3.02 -3.90 -13.79
N THR A 195 2.45 -3.19 -12.82
CA THR A 195 1.98 -1.81 -12.99
C THR A 195 3.11 -0.91 -13.43
N LYS A 196 4.27 -1.00 -12.77
CA LYS A 196 5.47 -0.23 -13.12
C LYS A 196 5.94 -0.54 -14.55
N GLU A 197 5.95 -1.81 -14.94
CA GLU A 197 6.29 -2.25 -16.31
C GLU A 197 5.36 -1.60 -17.35
N ILE A 198 4.04 -1.68 -17.15
CA ILE A 198 3.05 -1.10 -18.07
C ILE A 198 3.23 0.42 -18.20
N ILE A 199 3.38 1.13 -17.07
CA ILE A 199 3.58 2.59 -17.09
C ILE A 199 4.86 2.97 -17.85
N ILE A 200 5.95 2.23 -17.65
CA ILE A 200 7.22 2.48 -18.36
C ILE A 200 7.04 2.24 -19.87
N GLU A 201 6.36 1.16 -20.26
CA GLU A 201 6.07 0.84 -21.66
C GLU A 201 5.18 1.91 -22.32
N GLU A 202 4.18 2.42 -21.61
CA GLU A 202 3.32 3.50 -22.10
C GLU A 202 4.08 4.82 -22.30
N GLU A 203 4.88 5.23 -21.32
CA GLU A 203 5.70 6.43 -21.44
C GLU A 203 6.73 6.29 -22.57
N ALA A 204 7.37 5.12 -22.71
CA ALA A 204 8.29 4.86 -23.81
C ALA A 204 7.59 4.96 -25.18
N ARG A 205 6.40 4.36 -25.32
CA ARG A 205 5.60 4.44 -26.56
C ARG A 205 5.21 5.88 -26.89
N LYS A 206 4.77 6.64 -25.89
CA LYS A 206 4.41 8.05 -26.05
C LYS A 206 5.62 8.89 -26.50
N MET A 207 6.79 8.65 -25.93
CA MET A 207 8.02 9.35 -26.31
C MET A 207 8.42 9.08 -27.77
N THR A 208 8.35 7.81 -28.22
CA THR A 208 8.62 7.45 -29.61
C THR A 208 7.64 8.13 -30.57
N MET A 209 6.34 8.09 -30.27
CA MET A 209 5.31 8.72 -31.10
C MET A 209 5.51 10.25 -31.22
N ILE A 210 5.91 10.92 -30.15
CA ILE A 210 6.23 12.35 -30.18
C ILE A 210 7.45 12.61 -31.06
N ALA A 211 8.52 11.82 -30.92
CA ALA A 211 9.72 11.96 -31.73
C ALA A 211 9.43 11.81 -33.22
N GLU A 212 8.73 10.72 -33.62
CA GLU A 212 8.32 10.45 -34.99
C GLU A 212 7.42 11.57 -35.55
N GLY A 213 6.47 12.06 -34.75
CA GLY A 213 5.60 13.17 -35.15
C GLY A 213 6.37 14.48 -35.38
N THR A 214 7.34 14.78 -34.52
CA THR A 214 8.20 15.98 -34.70
C THR A 214 9.10 15.88 -35.94
N GLU A 215 9.60 14.68 -36.23
CA GLU A 215 10.43 14.43 -37.41
C GLU A 215 9.60 14.51 -38.70
N ALA A 216 8.42 13.89 -38.72
CA ALA A 216 7.50 13.95 -39.86
C ALA A 216 7.12 15.41 -40.19
N LYS A 217 6.82 16.22 -39.17
CA LYS A 217 6.54 17.65 -39.37
C LYS A 217 7.73 18.42 -39.94
N ARG A 218 8.95 18.17 -39.43
CA ARG A 218 10.17 18.79 -39.99
C ARG A 218 10.38 18.40 -41.46
N HIS A 219 10.11 17.15 -41.81
CA HIS A 219 10.23 16.65 -43.17
C HIS A 219 9.19 17.31 -44.10
N GLU A 220 7.94 17.44 -43.66
CA GLU A 220 6.86 18.12 -44.39
C GLU A 220 7.14 19.62 -44.59
N ASP A 221 7.62 20.30 -43.54
CA ASP A 221 8.01 21.72 -43.61
C ASP A 221 9.17 21.92 -44.60
N ALA A 222 10.15 21.01 -44.62
CA ALA A 222 11.27 21.06 -45.57
C ALA A 222 10.82 20.85 -47.03
N ILE A 223 9.90 19.89 -47.27
CA ILE A 223 9.31 19.68 -48.60
C ILE A 223 8.53 20.91 -49.05
N THR A 224 7.68 21.45 -48.17
CA THR A 224 6.85 22.62 -48.45
C THR A 224 7.70 23.84 -48.74
N LYS A 225 8.76 24.07 -47.95
CA LYS A 225 9.72 25.15 -48.18
C LYS A 225 10.43 25.01 -49.53
N ARG A 226 10.95 23.82 -49.85
CA ARG A 226 11.59 23.55 -51.16
C ARG A 226 10.63 23.78 -52.31
N LYS A 227 9.35 23.38 -52.15
CA LYS A 227 8.33 23.61 -53.18
C LYS A 227 8.07 25.11 -53.42
N ARG A 228 7.95 25.90 -52.35
CA ARG A 228 7.80 27.37 -52.44
C ARG A 228 9.00 28.02 -53.11
N GLU A 229 10.21 27.64 -52.72
CA GLU A 229 11.45 28.16 -53.34
C GLU A 229 11.52 27.87 -54.85
N LEU A 230 11.08 26.68 -55.27
CA LEU A 230 11.00 26.32 -56.69
C LEU A 230 9.92 27.10 -57.44
N GLU A 231 8.76 27.34 -56.83
CA GLU A 231 7.69 28.15 -57.40
C GLU A 231 8.10 29.63 -57.54
N ASP A 232 8.74 30.20 -56.50
CA ASP A 232 9.25 31.57 -56.50
C ASP A 232 10.35 31.75 -57.56
N LYS A 233 11.27 30.78 -57.68
CA LYS A 233 12.30 30.80 -58.72
C LYS A 233 11.68 30.80 -60.13
N LYS A 234 10.69 29.93 -60.38
CA LYS A 234 9.97 29.90 -61.67
C LYS A 234 9.25 31.21 -61.96
N ARG A 235 8.69 31.87 -60.94
CA ARG A 235 8.00 33.16 -61.07
C ARG A 235 8.94 34.32 -61.42
N TRP A 236 10.23 34.21 -61.10
CA TRP A 236 11.24 35.25 -61.37
C TRP A 236 11.96 35.09 -62.71
N GLU A 237 11.99 33.87 -63.25
CA GLU A 237 12.65 33.54 -64.51
C GLU A 237 11.73 33.64 -65.75
N GLY A 238 10.42 33.83 -65.58
CA GLY A 238 9.43 33.99 -66.65
C GLY A 238 8.83 35.38 -66.71
#